data_AF-A0A2E5ANZ6-F1
#
_entry.id   AF-A0A2E5ANZ6-F1
#
_cell.length_a   1.000
_cell.length_b   1.000
_cell.length_c   1.000
_cell.angle_alpha   90.00
_cell.angle_beta   90.00
_cell.angle_gamma   90.00
#
_symmetry.space_group_name_H-M   'P 1'
#
loop_
_entity.id
_entity.type
_entity.pdbx_description
1 polymer ?
#
loop_
_entity_poly.entity_id
_entity_poly.type
_entity_poly.pdbx_seq_one_letter_code
_entity_poly.pdbx_strand_id
1 'polypeptide(L)'
;MTENKRQEHLGDLNRNFAVFLPAISNFFNTFISKQRVTKGAHIPADRIPKGLDRGVEGLNFINPDEGYFTYNTALYSAGHACLDMDKVNDRDSMCVNRDRKFSTIVGDSGGYQIAKGVIQFDWKDFEGAKANKVRSNILNWLELTSDWAMTLDVPTWAADELNSGKSGLNSFQDCLDATKFNNDYFIKNRLGQTKFLNVLQGDDWETASIWYDQMKDYEFEGWAMGGINMCDMEILLKRLIVMRDEKKLDGKDWMHVLGTSQLDWACFLTQIQRQVQRHINPNFQISFDSASAFLSTANGLVYTQNTFTPSRFSFIMDKAPDDKRMKGSNIPFPFHSAIGERLTMGDVCWYGEGDLNKNGKEGATSWDSFSYCLMMAHNVYNQIKAVQVANDLNDIEAIKYKPQVGHWRKTKGSDTTDEMSNFVPRNILYFNTLAEQVFTSEKPFDVIDNAKSFLADIRGTRWARHTGGGKGKNNFSSLFE
;
A
#
# COMPACT_ATOMS: atom_id res chain seq x y z
N MET A 1 16.23 -3.75 -34.59
CA MET A 1 17.00 -3.28 -33.43
C MET A 1 16.60 -4.17 -32.27
N THR A 2 17.49 -5.06 -31.83
CA THR A 2 17.30 -5.86 -30.63
C THR A 2 17.54 -4.94 -29.43
N GLU A 3 16.53 -4.16 -29.06
CA GLU A 3 16.58 -3.38 -27.82
C GLU A 3 16.75 -4.34 -26.66
N ASN A 4 17.74 -4.03 -25.83
CA ASN A 4 18.14 -4.82 -24.68
C ASN A 4 17.01 -4.79 -23.63
N LYS A 5 16.05 -5.71 -23.76
CA LYS A 5 14.92 -5.93 -22.85
C LYS A 5 15.37 -6.55 -21.53
N ARG A 6 16.37 -5.94 -20.89
CA ARG A 6 16.94 -6.38 -19.60
C ARG A 6 15.85 -6.36 -18.53
N GLN A 7 15.89 -7.34 -17.65
CA GLN A 7 15.11 -7.34 -16.43
C GLN A 7 15.62 -6.25 -15.50
N GLU A 8 14.74 -5.35 -15.06
CA GLU A 8 15.08 -4.28 -14.12
C GLU A 8 14.86 -4.73 -12.67
N HIS A 9 15.89 -4.69 -11.83
CA HIS A 9 15.77 -4.99 -10.41
C HIS A 9 15.49 -3.71 -9.63
N LEU A 10 14.21 -3.34 -9.55
CA LEU A 10 13.78 -2.12 -8.87
C LEU A 10 14.05 -2.15 -7.36
N GLY A 11 14.11 -3.34 -6.75
CA GLY A 11 14.49 -3.48 -5.33
C GLY A 11 15.83 -2.84 -5.01
N ASP A 12 16.82 -2.94 -5.92
CA ASP A 12 18.17 -2.40 -5.72
C ASP A 12 18.22 -0.86 -5.72
N LEU A 13 17.18 -0.21 -6.26
CA LEU A 13 17.03 1.23 -6.25
C LEU A 13 16.43 1.75 -4.94
N ASN A 14 15.90 0.84 -4.12
CA ASN A 14 15.32 1.19 -2.83
C ASN A 14 16.42 1.19 -1.76
N ARG A 15 17.14 2.33 -1.63
CA ARG A 15 18.33 2.48 -0.78
C ARG A 15 18.02 2.30 0.72
N ASN A 16 17.79 3.40 1.43
CA ASN A 16 17.40 3.41 2.84
C ASN A 16 16.06 4.13 3.03
N PHE A 17 15.15 3.95 2.06
CA PHE A 17 13.83 4.56 2.06
C PHE A 17 12.84 3.72 2.88
N ALA A 18 11.73 4.33 3.26
CA ALA A 18 10.55 3.57 3.64
C ALA A 18 10.10 2.74 2.43
N VAL A 19 9.86 1.46 2.64
CA VAL A 19 9.58 0.51 1.57
C VAL A 19 8.12 0.62 1.15
N PHE A 20 7.90 0.96 -0.13
CA PHE A 20 6.56 0.89 -0.70
C PHE A 20 6.15 -0.56 -0.96
N LEU A 21 4.91 -0.91 -0.66
CA LEU A 21 4.32 -2.22 -0.91
C LEU A 21 3.17 -2.08 -1.91
N PRO A 22 3.35 -2.49 -3.19
CA PRO A 22 2.20 -2.69 -4.06
C PRO A 22 1.24 -3.69 -3.39
N ALA A 23 0.02 -3.24 -3.06
CA ALA A 23 -0.99 -4.10 -2.45
C ALA A 23 -1.63 -4.95 -3.54
N ILE A 24 -1.11 -6.17 -3.73
CA ILE A 24 -1.47 -7.08 -4.83
C ILE A 24 -2.97 -7.31 -4.82
N SER A 25 -3.62 -6.97 -5.94
CA SER A 25 -5.04 -7.31 -6.09
C SER A 25 -5.22 -8.81 -6.31
N ASN A 26 -6.32 -9.37 -5.78
CA ASN A 26 -6.65 -10.77 -6.04
C ASN A 26 -6.87 -11.05 -7.55
N PHE A 27 -7.32 -10.05 -8.31
CA PHE A 27 -7.43 -10.17 -9.76
C PHE A 27 -6.07 -10.44 -10.40
N PHE A 28 -5.05 -9.63 -10.07
CA PHE A 28 -3.70 -9.81 -10.59
C PHE A 28 -3.09 -11.15 -10.18
N ASN A 29 -3.17 -11.50 -8.89
CA ASN A 29 -2.77 -12.82 -8.38
C ASN A 29 -3.44 -13.96 -9.16
N THR A 30 -4.76 -13.87 -9.40
CA THR A 30 -5.52 -14.91 -10.10
C THR A 30 -4.98 -15.18 -11.50
N PHE A 31 -4.56 -14.15 -12.25
CA PHE A 31 -4.01 -14.34 -13.60
C PHE A 31 -2.70 -15.12 -13.58
N ILE A 32 -1.76 -14.74 -12.71
CA ILE A 32 -0.49 -15.43 -12.55
C ILE A 32 -0.73 -16.87 -12.06
N SER A 33 -1.51 -17.01 -10.98
CA SER A 33 -1.78 -18.29 -10.34
C SER A 33 -2.48 -19.28 -11.27
N LYS A 34 -3.53 -18.85 -11.99
CA LYS A 34 -4.20 -19.72 -12.96
C LYS A 34 -3.30 -20.07 -14.14
N GLN A 35 -2.46 -19.14 -14.62
CA GLN A 35 -1.53 -19.47 -15.70
C GLN A 35 -0.56 -20.58 -15.26
N ARG A 36 -0.04 -20.52 -14.04
CA ARG A 36 0.83 -21.56 -13.45
C ARG A 36 0.10 -22.91 -13.35
N VAL A 37 -1.05 -22.93 -12.67
CA VAL A 37 -1.81 -24.18 -12.40
C VAL A 37 -2.27 -24.87 -13.69
N THR A 38 -2.66 -24.07 -14.69
CA THR A 38 -3.09 -24.60 -16.00
C THR A 38 -1.92 -24.86 -16.96
N LYS A 39 -0.66 -24.75 -16.50
CA LYS A 39 0.55 -24.95 -17.30
C LYS A 39 0.56 -24.15 -18.61
N GLY A 40 0.12 -22.90 -18.53
CA GLY A 40 0.10 -21.97 -19.66
C GLY A 40 -1.22 -21.91 -20.43
N ALA A 41 -2.24 -22.69 -20.06
CA ALA A 41 -3.49 -22.76 -20.83
C ALA A 41 -4.56 -21.72 -20.44
N HIS A 42 -4.39 -20.96 -19.35
CA HIS A 42 -5.38 -19.98 -18.92
C HIS A 42 -5.50 -18.79 -19.90
N ILE A 43 -4.36 -18.19 -20.26
CA ILE A 43 -4.25 -17.19 -21.31
C ILE A 43 -3.72 -17.87 -22.56
N PRO A 44 -4.52 -17.93 -23.65
CA PRO A 44 -4.10 -18.54 -24.91
C PRO A 44 -2.80 -17.94 -25.45
N ALA A 45 -1.96 -18.78 -26.06
CA ALA A 45 -0.64 -18.35 -26.55
C ALA A 45 -0.72 -17.23 -27.61
N ASP A 46 -1.77 -17.22 -28.43
CA ASP A 46 -2.05 -16.19 -29.42
C ASP A 46 -2.54 -14.87 -28.81
N ARG A 47 -3.04 -14.89 -27.57
CA ARG A 47 -3.40 -13.69 -26.81
C ARG A 47 -2.19 -13.01 -26.17
N ILE A 48 -1.13 -13.77 -25.87
CA ILE A 48 0.06 -13.22 -25.22
C ILE A 48 0.80 -12.30 -26.20
N PRO A 49 1.00 -11.02 -25.85
CA PRO A 49 1.75 -10.08 -26.68
C PRO A 49 3.12 -10.62 -27.08
N LYS A 50 3.50 -10.45 -28.35
CA LYS A 50 4.80 -10.93 -28.86
C LYS A 50 5.99 -10.37 -28.11
N GLY A 51 5.84 -9.18 -27.52
CA GLY A 51 6.89 -8.54 -26.74
C GLY A 51 7.12 -9.16 -25.36
N LEU A 52 6.20 -10.01 -24.87
CA LEU A 52 6.28 -10.74 -23.61
C LEU A 52 6.84 -12.15 -23.83
N ASP A 53 8.16 -12.23 -24.03
CA ASP A 53 8.90 -13.47 -24.29
C ASP A 53 8.99 -14.46 -23.11
N ARG A 54 8.61 -14.01 -21.90
CA ARG A 54 8.46 -14.81 -20.67
C ARG A 54 6.99 -15.07 -20.31
N GLY A 55 6.08 -14.79 -21.25
CA GLY A 55 4.65 -14.96 -21.08
C GLY A 55 4.05 -14.16 -19.92
N VAL A 56 3.00 -14.70 -19.31
CA VAL A 56 2.28 -14.08 -18.18
C VAL A 56 3.11 -14.08 -16.91
N GLU A 57 3.98 -15.07 -16.71
CA GLU A 57 4.86 -15.14 -15.53
C GLU A 57 5.83 -13.95 -15.51
N GLY A 58 6.22 -13.42 -16.67
CA GLY A 58 7.01 -12.18 -16.72
C GLY A 58 6.31 -10.95 -16.13
N LEU A 59 4.99 -10.95 -15.94
CA LEU A 59 4.30 -9.87 -15.22
C LEU A 59 4.49 -9.95 -13.70
N ASN A 60 4.93 -11.11 -13.18
CA ASN A 60 5.10 -11.36 -11.76
C ASN A 60 6.35 -10.66 -11.21
N PHE A 61 6.18 -9.45 -10.68
CA PHE A 61 7.29 -8.64 -10.18
C PHE A 61 7.97 -9.19 -8.91
N ILE A 62 7.38 -10.17 -8.22
CA ILE A 62 8.01 -10.87 -7.09
C ILE A 62 8.72 -12.18 -7.52
N ASN A 63 8.78 -12.47 -8.82
CA ASN A 63 9.56 -13.57 -9.37
C ASN A 63 10.95 -13.06 -9.84
N PRO A 64 12.05 -13.48 -9.17
CA PRO A 64 13.39 -12.98 -9.51
C PRO A 64 13.89 -13.46 -10.88
N ASP A 65 13.42 -14.62 -11.35
CA ASP A 65 13.93 -15.24 -12.58
C ASP A 65 13.16 -14.76 -13.81
N GLU A 66 11.83 -14.73 -13.71
CA GLU A 66 10.96 -14.51 -14.86
C GLU A 66 10.44 -13.06 -14.98
N GLY A 67 10.29 -12.30 -13.88
CA GLY A 67 9.66 -10.97 -13.93
C GLY A 67 10.37 -10.01 -14.91
N TYR A 68 9.65 -9.27 -15.75
CA TYR A 68 10.26 -8.26 -16.65
C TYR A 68 10.90 -7.10 -15.88
N PHE A 69 10.41 -6.88 -14.66
CA PHE A 69 11.08 -6.14 -13.61
C PHE A 69 10.85 -6.90 -12.30
N THR A 70 11.70 -6.67 -11.30
CA THR A 70 11.60 -7.33 -10.01
C THR A 70 11.58 -6.31 -8.87
N TYR A 71 10.72 -6.55 -7.89
CA TYR A 71 10.64 -5.76 -6.67
C TYR A 71 10.29 -6.71 -5.52
N ASN A 72 11.11 -6.70 -4.48
CA ASN A 72 11.18 -7.78 -3.50
C ASN A 72 10.15 -7.69 -2.38
N THR A 73 9.29 -6.68 -2.36
CA THR A 73 8.32 -6.50 -1.27
C THR A 73 6.93 -6.18 -1.80
N ALA A 74 5.91 -6.80 -1.22
CA ALA A 74 4.52 -6.49 -1.55
C ALA A 74 3.61 -6.70 -0.34
N LEU A 75 2.39 -6.17 -0.43
CA LEU A 75 1.32 -6.46 0.51
C LEU A 75 0.29 -7.37 -0.15
N TYR A 76 -0.24 -8.34 0.59
CA TYR A 76 -1.37 -9.15 0.13
C TYR A 76 -2.36 -9.38 1.27
N SER A 77 -3.66 -9.31 0.97
CA SER A 77 -4.71 -9.24 1.98
C SER A 77 -5.58 -10.50 2.01
N ALA A 78 -5.70 -11.10 3.20
CA ALA A 78 -6.65 -12.16 3.53
C ALA A 78 -8.09 -11.73 3.20
N GLY A 79 -8.36 -10.42 3.26
CA GLY A 79 -9.61 -9.78 2.87
C GLY A 79 -10.11 -10.13 1.47
N HIS A 80 -9.20 -10.52 0.57
CA HIS A 80 -9.49 -10.82 -0.82
C HIS A 80 -8.98 -12.19 -1.28
N ALA A 81 -8.29 -12.94 -0.41
CA ALA A 81 -7.56 -14.16 -0.74
C ALA A 81 -8.42 -15.42 -0.64
N CYS A 82 -7.84 -16.57 -0.99
CA CYS A 82 -8.46 -17.87 -0.81
C CYS A 82 -8.18 -18.42 0.60
N LEU A 83 -9.15 -18.27 1.50
CA LEU A 83 -9.05 -18.78 2.88
C LEU A 83 -9.34 -20.29 3.03
N ASP A 84 -9.47 -21.00 1.91
CA ASP A 84 -9.66 -22.45 1.85
C ASP A 84 -8.29 -23.10 1.65
N MET A 85 -7.73 -23.68 2.72
CA MET A 85 -6.37 -24.22 2.73
C MET A 85 -6.15 -25.37 1.75
N ASP A 86 -7.21 -26.06 1.32
CA ASP A 86 -7.11 -27.12 0.30
C ASP A 86 -6.95 -26.55 -1.12
N LYS A 87 -7.29 -25.27 -1.32
CA LYS A 87 -7.27 -24.59 -2.62
C LYS A 87 -6.25 -23.47 -2.72
N VAL A 88 -5.77 -22.96 -1.59
CA VAL A 88 -4.92 -21.77 -1.50
C VAL A 88 -3.63 -21.92 -2.33
N ASN A 89 -3.03 -23.11 -2.35
CA ASN A 89 -1.81 -23.39 -3.11
C ASN A 89 -1.94 -23.09 -4.61
N ASP A 90 -3.14 -23.34 -5.15
CA ASP A 90 -3.45 -23.13 -6.56
C ASP A 90 -4.04 -21.74 -6.81
N ARG A 91 -4.91 -21.29 -5.92
CA ARG A 91 -5.65 -20.02 -6.06
C ARG A 91 -4.76 -18.80 -5.85
N ASP A 92 -3.83 -18.89 -4.90
CA ASP A 92 -2.93 -17.82 -4.49
C ASP A 92 -1.47 -18.19 -4.77
N SER A 93 -1.23 -19.05 -5.76
CA SER A 93 0.09 -19.57 -6.16
C SER A 93 1.13 -18.47 -6.35
N MET A 94 0.78 -17.30 -6.90
CA MET A 94 1.70 -16.16 -7.05
C MET A 94 2.40 -15.81 -5.72
N CYS A 95 1.64 -15.78 -4.63
CA CYS A 95 2.12 -15.38 -3.31
C CYS A 95 2.57 -16.58 -2.45
N VAL A 96 1.83 -17.69 -2.49
CA VAL A 96 2.12 -18.90 -1.69
C VAL A 96 3.38 -19.60 -2.20
N ASN A 97 3.50 -19.76 -3.52
CA ASN A 97 4.60 -20.45 -4.19
C ASN A 97 5.60 -19.45 -4.79
N ARG A 98 5.90 -18.38 -4.04
CA ARG A 98 6.94 -17.40 -4.40
C ARG A 98 8.31 -17.87 -3.91
N ASP A 99 9.37 -17.28 -4.46
CA ASP A 99 10.70 -17.40 -3.85
C ASP A 99 10.77 -16.52 -2.59
N ARG A 100 10.67 -17.14 -1.41
CA ARG A 100 10.77 -16.47 -0.10
C ARG A 100 12.18 -15.97 0.22
N LYS A 101 13.23 -16.44 -0.46
CA LYS A 101 14.59 -15.90 -0.29
C LYS A 101 14.72 -14.54 -0.97
N PHE A 102 14.00 -14.37 -2.08
CA PHE A 102 13.97 -13.10 -2.81
C PHE A 102 12.93 -12.14 -2.26
N SER A 103 11.72 -12.63 -1.97
CA SER A 103 10.53 -11.78 -1.78
C SER A 103 9.91 -11.87 -0.38
N THR A 104 9.59 -10.69 0.16
CA THR A 104 8.88 -10.48 1.42
C THR A 104 7.44 -10.10 1.16
N ILE A 105 6.50 -10.81 1.79
CA ILE A 105 5.06 -10.46 1.78
C ILE A 105 4.65 -9.97 3.17
N VAL A 106 4.06 -8.78 3.21
CA VAL A 106 3.33 -8.28 4.37
C VAL A 106 1.85 -8.63 4.21
N GLY A 107 1.33 -9.45 5.12
CA GLY A 107 -0.04 -9.93 5.13
C GLY A 107 -1.00 -8.95 5.82
N ASP A 108 -2.04 -8.53 5.12
CA ASP A 108 -3.20 -7.87 5.73
C ASP A 108 -4.24 -8.89 6.17
N SER A 109 -4.69 -8.78 7.42
CA SER A 109 -5.62 -9.72 8.07
C SER A 109 -7.03 -9.62 7.51
N GLY A 110 -7.37 -8.54 6.81
CA GLY A 110 -8.70 -8.34 6.24
C GLY A 110 -9.75 -7.87 7.25
N GLY A 111 -9.33 -7.37 8.41
CA GLY A 111 -10.23 -6.79 9.43
C GLY A 111 -11.15 -5.70 8.86
N TYR A 112 -10.64 -4.92 7.91
CA TYR A 112 -11.41 -3.93 7.16
C TYR A 112 -12.57 -4.55 6.36
N GLN A 113 -12.35 -5.68 5.67
CA GLN A 113 -13.33 -6.40 4.86
C GLN A 113 -14.34 -7.13 5.74
N ILE A 114 -13.93 -7.62 6.91
CA ILE A 114 -14.83 -8.17 7.93
C ILE A 114 -15.76 -7.07 8.46
N ALA A 115 -15.23 -5.91 8.84
CA ALA A 115 -16.02 -4.78 9.32
C ALA A 115 -16.99 -4.23 8.25
N LYS A 116 -16.62 -4.28 6.96
CA LYS A 116 -17.53 -3.95 5.85
C LYS A 116 -18.60 -5.01 5.55
N GLY A 117 -18.50 -6.21 6.13
CA GLY A 117 -19.38 -7.33 5.84
C GLY A 117 -19.09 -8.07 4.53
N VAL A 118 -17.92 -7.82 3.91
CA VAL A 118 -17.46 -8.54 2.71
C VAL A 118 -17.07 -9.97 3.06
N ILE A 119 -16.33 -10.14 4.15
CA ILE A 119 -16.10 -11.46 4.76
C ILE A 119 -17.21 -11.67 5.79
N GLN A 120 -17.95 -12.77 5.64
CA GLN A 120 -18.99 -13.14 6.59
C GLN A 120 -18.36 -13.55 7.93
N PHE A 121 -18.80 -12.89 9.00
CA PHE A 121 -18.30 -13.09 10.35
C PHE A 121 -19.47 -13.17 11.33
N ASP A 122 -19.41 -14.09 12.29
CA ASP A 122 -20.50 -14.25 13.26
C ASP A 122 -20.34 -13.26 14.41
N TRP A 123 -20.84 -12.05 14.19
CA TRP A 123 -20.78 -10.98 15.19
C TRP A 123 -21.70 -11.21 16.39
N LYS A 124 -22.75 -12.03 16.24
CA LYS A 124 -23.70 -12.33 17.33
C LYS A 124 -23.09 -13.28 18.35
N ASP A 125 -22.26 -14.20 17.88
CA ASP A 125 -21.49 -15.12 18.70
C ASP A 125 -20.00 -14.94 18.40
N PHE A 126 -19.49 -13.75 18.76
CA PHE A 126 -18.14 -13.29 18.40
C PHE A 126 -17.05 -14.25 18.86
N GLU A 127 -17.21 -14.94 19.99
CA GLU A 127 -16.25 -15.90 20.53
C GLU A 127 -16.56 -17.35 20.14
N GLY A 128 -17.68 -17.57 19.42
CA GLY A 128 -18.20 -18.88 19.07
C GLY A 128 -17.40 -19.62 18.01
N ALA A 129 -17.77 -20.89 17.81
CA ALA A 129 -17.07 -21.79 16.89
C ALA A 129 -17.04 -21.27 15.44
N LYS A 130 -18.08 -20.58 14.97
CA LYS A 130 -18.14 -20.03 13.60
C LYS A 130 -17.18 -18.85 13.42
N ALA A 131 -17.19 -17.90 14.35
CA ALA A 131 -16.26 -16.76 14.32
C ALA A 131 -14.80 -17.24 14.47
N ASN A 132 -14.55 -18.18 15.38
CA ASN A 132 -13.22 -18.78 15.54
C ASN A 132 -12.76 -19.55 14.30
N LYS A 133 -13.65 -20.20 13.56
CA LYS A 133 -13.28 -20.83 12.28
C LYS A 133 -12.78 -19.79 11.27
N VAL A 134 -13.41 -18.62 11.19
CA VAL A 134 -12.93 -17.52 10.32
C VAL A 134 -11.57 -17.00 10.81
N ARG A 135 -11.39 -16.81 12.13
CA ARG A 135 -10.09 -16.44 12.71
C ARG A 135 -9.00 -17.45 12.39
N SER A 136 -9.27 -18.75 12.55
CA SER A 136 -8.33 -19.83 12.21
C SER A 136 -7.95 -19.77 10.73
N ASN A 137 -8.93 -19.60 9.84
CA ASN A 137 -8.66 -19.54 8.41
C ASN A 137 -7.78 -18.34 8.04
N ILE A 138 -8.03 -17.16 8.61
CA ILE A 138 -7.21 -15.96 8.41
C ILE A 138 -5.79 -16.20 8.96
N LEU A 139 -5.68 -16.67 10.21
CA LEU A 139 -4.38 -16.93 10.84
C LEU A 139 -3.55 -17.93 10.04
N ASN A 140 -4.14 -19.07 9.68
CA ASN A 140 -3.48 -20.11 8.89
C ASN A 140 -3.03 -19.59 7.52
N TRP A 141 -3.86 -18.76 6.87
CA TRP A 141 -3.50 -18.15 5.59
C TRP A 141 -2.34 -17.15 5.74
N LEU A 142 -2.36 -16.32 6.80
CA LEU A 142 -1.28 -15.36 7.08
C LEU A 142 0.04 -16.09 7.36
N GLU A 143 0.01 -17.20 8.09
CA GLU A 143 1.18 -18.03 8.38
C GLU A 143 1.68 -18.83 7.18
N LEU A 144 0.79 -19.27 6.30
CA LEU A 144 1.18 -19.91 5.05
C LEU A 144 1.79 -18.92 4.05
N THR A 145 1.31 -17.68 4.01
CA THR A 145 1.56 -16.76 2.89
C THR A 145 2.59 -15.68 3.24
N SER A 146 2.61 -15.17 4.46
CA SER A 146 3.33 -13.93 4.77
C SER A 146 4.68 -14.20 5.44
N ASP A 147 5.51 -13.16 5.52
CA ASP A 147 6.70 -13.14 6.39
C ASP A 147 6.43 -12.23 7.60
N TRP A 148 5.76 -11.11 7.33
CA TRP A 148 5.18 -10.21 8.32
C TRP A 148 3.67 -10.14 8.13
N ALA A 149 2.89 -9.94 9.19
CA ALA A 149 1.45 -9.75 9.05
C ALA A 149 0.88 -8.82 10.12
N MET A 150 -0.13 -8.05 9.75
CA MET A 150 -0.95 -7.35 10.74
C MET A 150 -1.84 -8.36 11.48
N THR A 151 -2.07 -8.13 12.76
CA THR A 151 -3.07 -8.90 13.49
C THR A 151 -4.47 -8.59 12.97
N LEU A 152 -5.44 -9.42 13.36
CA LEU A 152 -6.84 -9.19 13.01
C LEU A 152 -7.45 -8.13 13.92
N ASP A 153 -7.33 -6.87 13.51
CA ASP A 153 -7.95 -5.76 14.22
C ASP A 153 -9.39 -5.51 13.76
N VAL A 154 -10.14 -4.82 14.60
CA VAL A 154 -11.45 -4.27 14.28
C VAL A 154 -11.32 -2.75 14.29
N PRO A 155 -11.28 -2.09 13.11
CA PRO A 155 -11.09 -0.65 13.06
C PRO A 155 -12.19 0.11 13.80
N THR A 156 -11.85 1.25 14.42
CA THR A 156 -12.78 2.08 15.20
C THR A 156 -14.00 2.56 14.40
N TRP A 157 -13.83 2.84 13.10
CA TRP A 157 -14.94 3.21 12.20
C TRP A 157 -15.98 2.09 12.04
N ALA A 158 -15.69 0.84 12.40
CA ALA A 158 -16.67 -0.25 12.35
C ALA A 158 -17.88 0.00 13.27
N ALA A 159 -17.72 0.86 14.28
CA ALA A 159 -18.76 1.31 15.20
C ALA A 159 -19.40 2.66 14.83
N ASP A 160 -19.03 3.27 13.70
CA ASP A 160 -19.64 4.53 13.26
C ASP A 160 -21.11 4.34 12.85
N GLU A 161 -21.85 5.44 12.71
CA GLU A 161 -23.27 5.43 12.34
C GLU A 161 -23.54 4.72 10.99
N LEU A 162 -22.59 4.76 10.06
CA LEU A 162 -22.72 4.18 8.72
C LEU A 162 -22.46 2.65 8.71
N ASN A 163 -21.77 2.12 9.72
CA ASN A 163 -21.23 0.76 9.71
C ASN A 163 -21.70 -0.10 10.89
N SER A 164 -22.12 0.49 12.01
CA SER A 164 -22.60 -0.22 13.20
C SER A 164 -23.69 -1.26 12.88
N GLY A 165 -24.61 -0.94 11.96
CA GLY A 165 -25.67 -1.86 11.53
C GLY A 165 -25.19 -3.12 10.79
N LYS A 166 -23.94 -3.17 10.32
CA LYS A 166 -23.36 -4.32 9.61
C LYS A 166 -22.68 -5.31 10.55
N SER A 167 -22.01 -4.80 11.58
CA SER A 167 -21.21 -5.56 12.54
C SER A 167 -21.90 -5.76 13.89
N GLY A 168 -22.89 -4.94 14.22
CA GLY A 168 -23.48 -4.88 15.56
C GLY A 168 -22.57 -4.23 16.61
N LEU A 169 -21.40 -3.70 16.21
CA LEU A 169 -20.50 -2.92 17.05
C LEU A 169 -20.99 -1.48 17.12
N ASN A 170 -21.10 -0.91 18.32
CA ASN A 170 -21.70 0.40 18.54
C ASN A 170 -20.80 1.37 19.31
N SER A 171 -19.58 0.94 19.69
CA SER A 171 -18.65 1.79 20.42
C SER A 171 -17.18 1.55 20.06
N PHE A 172 -16.34 2.53 20.39
CA PHE A 172 -14.88 2.39 20.42
C PHE A 172 -14.44 1.18 21.27
N GLN A 173 -15.10 0.98 22.41
CA GLN A 173 -14.78 -0.11 23.33
C GLN A 173 -15.08 -1.48 22.71
N ASP A 174 -16.18 -1.62 21.95
CA ASP A 174 -16.51 -2.87 21.26
C ASP A 174 -15.41 -3.25 20.26
N CYS A 175 -14.91 -2.28 19.49
CA CYS A 175 -13.83 -2.48 18.52
C CYS A 175 -12.51 -2.86 19.21
N LEU A 176 -12.21 -2.20 20.33
CA LEU A 176 -11.01 -2.45 21.13
C LEU A 176 -11.03 -3.85 21.75
N ASP A 177 -12.14 -4.23 22.39
CA ASP A 177 -12.28 -5.55 23.04
C ASP A 177 -12.30 -6.68 22.02
N ALA A 178 -12.97 -6.48 20.87
CA ALA A 178 -12.92 -7.42 19.77
C ALA A 178 -11.48 -7.62 19.25
N THR A 179 -10.71 -6.53 19.14
CA THR A 179 -9.29 -6.60 18.73
C THR A 179 -8.44 -7.33 19.77
N LYS A 180 -8.63 -7.05 21.07
CA LYS A 180 -7.91 -7.75 22.15
C LYS A 180 -8.17 -9.25 22.10
N PHE A 181 -9.43 -9.66 21.96
CA PHE A 181 -9.78 -11.06 21.83
C PHE A 181 -9.12 -11.71 20.60
N ASN A 182 -9.10 -11.02 19.46
CA ASN A 182 -8.44 -11.51 18.26
C ASN A 182 -6.92 -11.67 18.48
N ASN A 183 -6.28 -10.73 19.16
CA ASN A 183 -4.85 -10.82 19.49
C ASN A 183 -4.56 -11.99 20.44
N ASP A 184 -5.36 -12.17 21.50
CA ASP A 184 -5.25 -13.30 22.42
C ASP A 184 -5.42 -14.64 21.68
N TYR A 185 -6.39 -14.68 20.76
CA TYR A 185 -6.59 -15.84 19.89
C TYR A 185 -5.37 -16.10 19.00
N PHE A 186 -4.78 -15.07 18.39
CA PHE A 186 -3.60 -15.21 17.55
C PHE A 186 -2.38 -15.70 18.35
N ILE A 187 -2.13 -15.14 19.55
CA ILE A 187 -1.06 -15.60 20.44
C ILE A 187 -1.23 -17.09 20.76
N LYS A 188 -2.46 -17.50 21.11
CA LYS A 188 -2.74 -18.87 21.53
C LYS A 188 -2.64 -19.89 20.39
N ASN A 189 -2.94 -19.50 19.16
CA ASN A 189 -3.14 -20.44 18.05
C ASN A 189 -2.11 -20.32 16.91
N ARG A 190 -1.20 -19.34 16.92
CA ARG A 190 -0.16 -19.20 15.88
C ARG A 190 0.83 -20.38 15.91
N LEU A 191 1.29 -20.78 14.73
CA LEU A 191 2.29 -21.81 14.45
C LEU A 191 3.72 -21.27 14.52
N GLY A 192 3.90 -19.94 14.51
CA GLY A 192 5.20 -19.26 14.59
C GLY A 192 5.90 -19.09 13.23
N GLN A 193 5.17 -19.17 12.12
CA GLN A 193 5.75 -19.06 10.77
C GLN A 193 5.84 -17.61 10.27
N THR A 194 5.01 -16.73 10.83
CA THR A 194 4.92 -15.31 10.48
C THR A 194 5.20 -14.44 11.70
N LYS A 195 5.87 -13.31 11.48
CA LYS A 195 6.02 -12.23 12.47
C LYS A 195 4.80 -11.32 12.43
N PHE A 196 4.17 -11.07 13.56
CA PHE A 196 2.96 -10.25 13.63
C PHE A 196 3.26 -8.80 14.03
N LEU A 197 2.39 -7.89 13.60
CA LEU A 197 2.47 -6.46 13.88
C LEU A 197 1.29 -6.05 14.77
N ASN A 198 1.59 -5.40 15.89
CA ASN A 198 0.59 -4.75 16.74
C ASN A 198 -0.11 -3.63 15.97
N VAL A 199 -1.40 -3.80 15.68
CA VAL A 199 -2.18 -2.78 14.98
C VAL A 199 -2.67 -1.71 15.96
N LEU A 200 -2.34 -0.46 15.69
CA LEU A 200 -2.79 0.71 16.42
C LEU A 200 -3.90 1.42 15.67
N GLN A 201 -5.03 1.65 16.35
CA GLN A 201 -6.17 2.42 15.85
C GLN A 201 -6.42 3.64 16.74
N GLY A 202 -7.56 4.30 16.53
CA GLY A 202 -7.98 5.53 17.20
C GLY A 202 -8.40 6.60 16.20
N ASP A 203 -9.22 7.54 16.66
CA ASP A 203 -9.78 8.61 15.83
C ASP A 203 -9.16 9.98 16.12
N ASP A 204 -8.53 10.11 17.30
CA ASP A 204 -7.80 11.27 17.78
C ASP A 204 -6.66 10.84 18.73
N TRP A 205 -5.94 11.80 19.31
CA TRP A 205 -4.84 11.52 20.24
C TRP A 205 -5.27 10.73 21.48
N GLU A 206 -6.46 11.01 22.02
CA GLU A 206 -6.95 10.41 23.26
C GLU A 206 -7.29 8.94 23.03
N THR A 207 -8.18 8.67 22.07
CA THR A 207 -8.58 7.31 21.69
C THR A 207 -7.41 6.48 21.18
N ALA A 208 -6.49 7.07 20.41
CA ALA A 208 -5.27 6.38 19.97
C ALA A 208 -4.31 6.05 21.12
N SER A 209 -4.30 6.87 22.18
CA SER A 209 -3.49 6.59 23.38
C SER A 209 -4.10 5.49 24.24
N ILE A 210 -5.42 5.51 24.44
CA ILE A 210 -6.13 4.41 25.09
C ILE A 210 -5.88 3.10 24.34
N TRP A 211 -5.99 3.10 23.01
CA TRP A 211 -5.72 1.93 22.18
C TRP A 211 -4.28 1.43 22.34
N TYR A 212 -3.30 2.33 22.23
CA TYR A 212 -1.89 2.00 22.40
C TYR A 212 -1.61 1.36 23.77
N ASP A 213 -2.14 1.94 24.85
CA ASP A 213 -1.93 1.40 26.20
C ASP A 213 -2.48 -0.01 26.37
N GLN A 214 -3.53 -0.37 25.63
CA GLN A 214 -4.06 -1.75 25.62
C GLN A 214 -3.26 -2.70 24.72
N MET A 215 -2.62 -2.20 23.66
CA MET A 215 -1.90 -3.04 22.70
C MET A 215 -0.41 -3.21 23.03
N LYS A 216 0.19 -2.29 23.80
CA LYS A 216 1.65 -2.17 23.88
C LYS A 216 2.39 -3.33 24.53
N ASP A 217 1.68 -4.15 25.29
CA ASP A 217 2.23 -5.31 26.00
C ASP A 217 1.96 -6.65 25.28
N TYR A 218 1.33 -6.62 24.10
CA TYR A 218 1.32 -7.79 23.23
C TYR A 218 2.70 -7.97 22.59
N GLU A 219 3.32 -9.13 22.83
CA GLU A 219 4.67 -9.50 22.41
C GLU A 219 4.76 -9.88 20.91
N PHE A 220 4.09 -9.12 20.04
CA PHE A 220 4.26 -9.22 18.59
C PHE A 220 5.49 -8.45 18.11
N GLU A 221 6.04 -8.85 16.97
CA GLU A 221 7.39 -8.50 16.52
C GLU A 221 7.50 -7.12 15.83
N GLY A 222 6.40 -6.40 15.66
CA GLY A 222 6.42 -5.06 15.07
C GLY A 222 5.14 -4.25 15.29
N TRP A 223 4.97 -3.19 14.51
CA TRP A 223 3.84 -2.25 14.62
C TRP A 223 3.14 -2.03 13.30
N ALA A 224 1.85 -1.76 13.35
CA ALA A 224 1.07 -1.27 12.22
C ALA A 224 0.26 -0.05 12.63
N MET A 225 0.35 1.00 11.83
CA MET A 225 -0.31 2.28 12.05
C MET A 225 -1.59 2.33 11.23
N GLY A 226 -2.72 2.18 11.90
CA GLY A 226 -4.06 2.39 11.39
C GLY A 226 -4.71 3.65 11.97
N GLY A 227 -5.95 3.91 11.55
CA GLY A 227 -6.75 5.02 12.05
C GLY A 227 -6.07 6.37 11.89
N ILE A 228 -6.12 7.21 12.92
CA ILE A 228 -5.49 8.53 12.91
C ILE A 228 -3.95 8.45 12.79
N ASN A 229 -3.32 7.39 13.31
CA ASN A 229 -1.86 7.22 13.27
C ASN A 229 -1.32 7.12 11.83
N MET A 230 -2.15 6.65 10.87
CA MET A 230 -1.74 6.48 9.47
C MET A 230 -1.94 7.74 8.61
N CYS A 231 -2.60 8.78 9.13
CA CYS A 231 -3.00 9.94 8.33
C CYS A 231 -2.72 11.31 8.98
N ASP A 232 -2.22 11.34 10.22
CA ASP A 232 -1.77 12.55 10.92
C ASP A 232 -0.32 12.41 11.41
N MET A 233 0.60 13.19 10.82
CA MET A 233 2.01 13.19 11.18
C MET A 233 2.27 13.75 12.60
N GLU A 234 1.40 14.62 13.13
CA GLU A 234 1.50 15.06 14.53
C GLU A 234 1.34 13.87 15.48
N ILE A 235 0.31 13.06 15.23
CA ILE A 235 0.00 11.89 16.05
C ILE A 235 1.08 10.82 15.90
N LEU A 236 1.51 10.54 14.67
CA LEU A 236 2.55 9.54 14.42
C LEU A 236 3.88 9.92 15.11
N LEU A 237 4.32 11.18 14.99
CA LEU A 237 5.54 11.64 15.67
C LEU A 237 5.41 11.56 17.19
N LYS A 238 4.29 12.01 17.78
CA LYS A 238 4.04 11.88 19.22
C LYS A 238 4.07 10.41 19.67
N ARG A 239 3.42 9.52 18.91
CA ARG A 239 3.40 8.08 19.19
C ARG A 239 4.80 7.48 19.18
N LEU A 240 5.63 7.82 18.19
CA LEU A 240 7.00 7.33 18.09
C LEU A 240 7.88 7.79 19.25
N ILE A 241 7.68 9.02 19.74
CA ILE A 241 8.39 9.52 20.93
C ILE A 241 7.95 8.77 22.19
N VAL A 242 6.65 8.54 22.38
CA VAL A 242 6.16 7.71 23.49
C VAL A 242 6.77 6.31 23.42
N MET A 243 6.73 5.66 22.25
CA MET A 243 7.29 4.32 22.07
C MET A 243 8.80 4.27 22.27
N ARG A 244 9.54 5.31 21.87
CA ARG A 244 10.98 5.44 22.15
C ARG A 244 11.23 5.47 23.65
N ASP A 245 10.53 6.34 24.37
CA ASP A 245 10.75 6.56 25.80
C ASP A 245 10.34 5.33 26.63
N GLU A 246 9.31 4.60 26.17
CA GLU A 246 8.90 3.31 26.74
C GLU A 246 9.70 2.10 26.20
N LYS A 247 10.70 2.30 25.33
CA LYS A 247 11.50 1.25 24.68
C LYS A 247 10.69 0.23 23.87
N LYS A 248 9.51 0.63 23.40
CA LYS A 248 8.60 -0.18 22.58
C LYS A 248 8.99 -0.22 21.10
N LEU A 249 10.07 0.45 20.70
CA LEU A 249 10.69 0.33 19.37
C LEU A 249 11.92 -0.62 19.37
N ASP A 250 12.45 -0.94 20.54
CA ASP A 250 13.64 -1.79 20.70
C ASP A 250 13.32 -3.22 20.25
N GLY A 251 14.11 -3.77 19.33
CA GLY A 251 13.92 -5.13 18.80
C GLY A 251 12.66 -5.36 17.97
N LYS A 252 11.87 -4.30 17.70
CA LYS A 252 10.71 -4.35 16.79
C LYS A 252 11.10 -3.75 15.44
N ASP A 253 11.57 -4.60 14.55
CA ASP A 253 12.29 -4.19 13.34
C ASP A 253 11.37 -3.71 12.21
N TRP A 254 10.06 -3.90 12.31
CA TRP A 254 9.13 -3.55 11.23
C TRP A 254 7.97 -2.70 11.72
N MET A 255 7.71 -1.61 10.99
CA MET A 255 6.53 -0.78 11.14
C MET A 255 5.82 -0.63 9.80
N HIS A 256 4.51 -0.85 9.76
CA HIS A 256 3.70 -0.68 8.56
C HIS A 256 2.73 0.50 8.70
N VAL A 257 2.66 1.39 7.72
CA VAL A 257 1.71 2.52 7.67
C VAL A 257 0.66 2.25 6.60
N LEU A 258 -0.59 2.08 7.03
CA LEU A 258 -1.67 1.58 6.19
C LEU A 258 -2.15 2.61 5.16
N GLY A 259 -2.15 2.20 3.89
CA GLY A 259 -3.00 2.76 2.84
C GLY A 259 -2.71 4.20 2.43
N THR A 260 -1.49 4.48 1.94
CA THR A 260 -1.15 5.77 1.33
C THR A 260 -0.38 5.60 0.02
N SER A 261 -0.75 6.38 -0.99
CA SER A 261 -0.03 6.45 -2.27
C SER A 261 0.66 7.79 -2.50
N GLN A 262 0.58 8.72 -1.54
CA GLN A 262 1.10 10.07 -1.72
C GLN A 262 2.62 10.08 -1.69
N LEU A 263 3.25 10.73 -2.67
CA LEU A 263 4.71 10.80 -2.76
C LEU A 263 5.33 11.60 -1.60
N ASP A 264 4.65 12.66 -1.14
CA ASP A 264 5.08 13.41 0.04
C ASP A 264 5.16 12.51 1.28
N TRP A 265 4.17 11.61 1.45
CA TRP A 265 4.14 10.66 2.55
C TRP A 265 5.29 9.64 2.47
N ALA A 266 5.65 9.19 1.26
CA ALA A 266 6.82 8.34 1.09
C ALA A 266 8.11 9.02 1.57
N CYS A 267 8.26 10.33 1.33
CA CYS A 267 9.39 11.12 1.80
C CYS A 267 9.34 11.34 3.32
N PHE A 268 8.17 11.65 3.89
CA PHE A 268 7.99 11.82 5.33
C PHE A 268 8.36 10.54 6.10
N LEU A 269 7.82 9.40 5.66
CA LEU A 269 8.07 8.10 6.29
C LEU A 269 9.53 7.68 6.16
N THR A 270 10.17 7.94 5.02
CA THR A 270 11.61 7.71 4.83
C THR A 270 12.43 8.52 5.84
N GLN A 271 12.09 9.79 6.06
CA GLN A 271 12.82 10.58 7.03
C GLN A 271 12.61 10.06 8.46
N ILE A 272 11.37 9.73 8.84
CA ILE A 272 11.09 9.14 10.15
C ILE A 272 11.92 7.87 10.36
N GLN A 273 11.91 6.95 9.39
CA GLN A 273 12.68 5.71 9.44
C GLN A 273 14.16 5.99 9.72
N ARG A 274 14.76 6.93 9.00
CA ARG A 274 16.18 7.30 9.18
C ARG A 274 16.47 7.80 10.59
N GLN A 275 15.56 8.59 11.18
CA GLN A 275 15.72 9.06 12.56
C GLN A 275 15.60 7.91 13.57
N VAL A 276 14.63 7.02 13.40
CA VAL A 276 14.48 5.84 14.26
C VAL A 276 15.70 4.91 14.14
N GLN A 277 16.18 4.66 12.92
CA GLN A 277 17.38 3.86 12.65
C GLN A 277 18.62 4.44 13.34
N ARG A 278 18.78 5.77 13.28
CA ARG A 278 19.96 6.45 13.82
C ARG A 278 19.97 6.50 15.34
N HIS A 279 18.82 6.68 15.97
CA HIS A 279 18.73 7.04 17.39
C HIS A 279 18.17 5.94 18.29
N ILE A 280 17.54 4.91 17.74
CA ILE A 280 16.72 3.95 18.50
C ILE A 280 16.99 2.51 18.08
N ASN A 281 16.63 2.12 16.85
CA ASN A 281 16.75 0.75 16.36
C ASN A 281 17.35 0.72 14.94
N PRO A 282 18.64 0.37 14.75
CA PRO A 282 19.30 0.39 13.44
C PRO A 282 18.73 -0.61 12.42
N ASN A 283 17.97 -1.62 12.86
CA ASN A 283 17.33 -2.60 11.98
C ASN A 283 15.90 -2.19 11.56
N PHE A 284 15.42 -1.04 12.05
CA PHE A 284 14.04 -0.62 11.86
C PHE A 284 13.71 -0.30 10.41
N GLN A 285 12.62 -0.86 9.90
CA GLN A 285 12.10 -0.65 8.56
C GLN A 285 10.65 -0.18 8.63
N ILE A 286 10.37 0.99 8.05
CA ILE A 286 9.01 1.41 7.75
C ILE A 286 8.62 0.88 6.38
N SER A 287 7.39 0.40 6.27
CA SER A 287 6.73 0.12 5.01
C SER A 287 5.39 0.84 4.91
N PHE A 288 4.89 1.04 3.71
CA PHE A 288 3.56 1.60 3.45
C PHE A 288 3.01 1.04 2.15
N ASP A 289 1.69 0.92 2.03
CA ASP A 289 1.07 0.26 0.88
C ASP A 289 0.08 1.12 0.12
N SER A 290 -0.19 0.69 -1.11
CA SER A 290 -1.34 1.14 -1.86
C SER A 290 -1.78 0.14 -2.91
N ALA A 291 -3.09 -0.02 -3.04
CA ALA A 291 -3.72 -0.76 -4.14
C ALA A 291 -3.95 0.10 -5.40
N SER A 292 -3.53 1.37 -5.41
CA SER A 292 -3.84 2.33 -6.49
C SER A 292 -3.40 1.86 -7.88
N ALA A 293 -2.25 1.21 -8.01
CA ALA A 293 -1.80 0.65 -9.29
C ALA A 293 -2.81 -0.35 -9.87
N PHE A 294 -3.48 -1.11 -9.01
CA PHE A 294 -4.46 -2.11 -9.43
C PHE A 294 -5.86 -1.49 -9.60
N LEU A 295 -6.34 -0.72 -8.62
CA LEU A 295 -7.70 -0.15 -8.62
C LEU A 295 -7.92 0.91 -9.71
N SER A 296 -6.88 1.66 -10.09
CA SER A 296 -6.94 2.64 -11.18
C SER A 296 -7.38 2.00 -12.51
N THR A 297 -6.86 0.81 -12.81
CA THR A 297 -7.22 0.09 -14.04
C THR A 297 -8.67 -0.35 -14.11
N ALA A 298 -9.31 -0.63 -12.97
CA ALA A 298 -10.75 -0.94 -12.93
C ALA A 298 -11.61 0.22 -13.42
N ASN A 299 -11.06 1.45 -13.37
CA ASN A 299 -11.67 2.68 -13.86
C ASN A 299 -11.12 3.11 -15.23
N GLY A 300 -10.39 2.22 -15.94
CA GLY A 300 -9.79 2.49 -17.25
C GLY A 300 -8.64 3.50 -17.20
N LEU A 301 -7.96 3.63 -16.05
CA LEU A 301 -6.84 4.57 -15.87
C LEU A 301 -5.49 3.85 -15.95
N VAL A 302 -4.52 4.52 -16.57
CA VAL A 302 -3.11 4.07 -16.67
C VAL A 302 -2.15 5.20 -16.29
N TYR A 303 -0.94 4.84 -15.89
CA TYR A 303 0.05 5.78 -15.40
C TYR A 303 0.84 6.33 -16.59
N THR A 304 0.69 7.63 -16.87
CA THR A 304 1.21 8.21 -18.12
C THR A 304 2.58 8.83 -17.96
N GLN A 305 2.80 9.51 -16.83
CA GLN A 305 4.06 10.18 -16.51
C GLN A 305 4.15 10.48 -15.01
N ASN A 306 5.35 10.80 -14.53
CA ASN A 306 5.57 11.34 -13.20
C ASN A 306 5.85 12.84 -13.29
N THR A 307 5.35 13.63 -12.34
CA THR A 307 5.65 15.06 -12.22
C THR A 307 6.27 15.32 -10.87
N PHE A 308 7.43 15.99 -10.87
CA PHE A 308 8.18 16.36 -9.68
C PHE A 308 8.45 17.85 -9.71
N THR A 309 7.43 18.63 -9.38
CA THR A 309 7.53 20.07 -9.15
C THR A 309 6.84 20.39 -7.82
N PRO A 310 7.16 21.51 -7.16
CA PRO A 310 6.49 21.90 -5.92
C PRO A 310 4.97 21.98 -6.04
N SER A 311 4.47 22.41 -7.21
CA SER A 311 3.04 22.50 -7.51
C SER A 311 2.37 21.17 -7.84
N ARG A 312 3.14 20.14 -8.23
CA ARG A 312 2.64 18.83 -8.61
C ARG A 312 3.72 17.77 -8.40
N PHE A 313 3.71 17.18 -7.21
CA PHE A 313 4.63 16.11 -6.82
C PHE A 313 3.88 14.77 -6.75
N SER A 314 3.65 14.17 -7.92
CA SER A 314 2.76 13.01 -8.05
C SER A 314 3.03 12.22 -9.33
N PHE A 315 2.63 10.95 -9.32
CA PHE A 315 2.46 10.17 -10.56
C PHE A 315 1.08 10.48 -11.16
N ILE A 316 1.03 10.57 -12.49
CA ILE A 316 -0.14 11.03 -13.23
C ILE A 316 -0.86 9.81 -13.80
N MET A 317 -2.18 9.79 -13.60
CA MET A 317 -3.07 8.78 -14.15
C MET A 317 -4.05 9.45 -15.10
N ASP A 318 -4.17 8.93 -16.31
CA ASP A 318 -5.13 9.39 -17.30
C ASP A 318 -5.94 8.22 -17.84
N LYS A 319 -7.02 8.53 -18.56
CA LYS A 319 -7.78 7.51 -19.30
C LYS A 319 -6.86 6.84 -20.30
N ALA A 320 -6.79 5.52 -20.22
CA ALA A 320 -6.04 4.74 -21.16
C ALA A 320 -6.70 4.75 -22.54
N PRO A 321 -5.94 4.55 -23.63
CA PRO A 321 -6.56 4.39 -24.93
C PRO A 321 -7.45 3.14 -24.94
N ASP A 322 -8.71 3.34 -25.31
CA ASP A 322 -9.74 2.30 -25.34
C ASP A 322 -10.61 2.53 -26.58
N ASP A 323 -10.24 1.89 -27.69
CA ASP A 323 -10.95 2.02 -28.96
C ASP A 323 -10.86 0.71 -29.76
N LYS A 324 -12.01 0.15 -30.12
CA LYS A 324 -12.12 -1.12 -30.85
C LYS A 324 -11.44 -1.09 -32.23
N ARG A 325 -11.27 0.09 -32.83
CA ARG A 325 -10.57 0.26 -34.11
C ARG A 325 -9.07 0.03 -33.99
N MET A 326 -8.54 -0.04 -32.77
CA MET A 326 -7.12 -0.32 -32.50
C MET A 326 -6.78 -1.82 -32.48
N LYS A 327 -7.77 -2.71 -32.63
CA LYS A 327 -7.52 -4.16 -32.70
C LYS A 327 -6.50 -4.49 -33.80
N GLY A 328 -5.46 -5.23 -33.43
CA GLY A 328 -4.38 -5.61 -34.35
C GLY A 328 -3.40 -4.48 -34.71
N SER A 329 -3.52 -3.30 -34.08
CA SER A 329 -2.59 -2.18 -34.28
C SER A 329 -1.18 -2.54 -33.82
N ASN A 330 -0.18 -2.22 -34.64
CA ASN A 330 1.24 -2.35 -34.30
C ASN A 330 1.84 -1.05 -33.75
N ILE A 331 1.01 -0.03 -33.49
CA ILE A 331 1.46 1.22 -32.86
C ILE A 331 1.99 0.88 -31.46
N PRO A 332 3.22 1.26 -31.08
CA PRO A 332 3.73 1.02 -29.74
C PRO A 332 2.83 1.65 -28.65
N PHE A 333 2.70 0.98 -27.51
CA PHE A 333 2.05 1.58 -26.36
C PHE A 333 2.89 2.81 -25.89
N PRO A 334 2.27 3.97 -25.68
CA PRO A 334 3.02 5.24 -25.60
C PRO A 334 3.65 5.51 -24.23
N PHE A 335 3.27 4.77 -23.18
CA PHE A 335 3.70 5.04 -21.81
C PHE A 335 4.81 4.09 -21.36
N HIS A 336 5.95 4.65 -20.95
CA HIS A 336 7.16 3.91 -20.61
C HIS A 336 6.99 3.05 -19.36
N SER A 337 7.53 1.83 -19.43
CA SER A 337 7.77 0.90 -18.32
C SER A 337 8.36 -0.39 -18.88
N ALA A 338 8.92 -1.24 -18.00
CA ALA A 338 9.32 -2.59 -18.37
C ALA A 338 8.18 -3.41 -19.01
N ILE A 339 6.91 -3.07 -18.78
CA ILE A 339 5.77 -3.73 -19.42
C ILE A 339 5.37 -3.01 -20.71
N GLY A 340 5.11 -1.71 -20.65
CA GLY A 340 4.63 -0.88 -21.75
C GLY A 340 5.52 -0.92 -22.99
N GLU A 341 6.84 -0.96 -22.82
CA GLU A 341 7.81 -1.07 -23.95
C GLU A 341 7.74 -2.43 -24.68
N ARG A 342 6.96 -3.38 -24.15
CA ARG A 342 6.73 -4.70 -24.75
C ARG A 342 5.34 -4.82 -25.39
N LEU A 343 4.55 -3.74 -25.38
CA LEU A 343 3.17 -3.75 -25.84
C LEU A 343 2.96 -2.85 -27.07
N THR A 344 2.03 -3.25 -27.91
CA THR A 344 1.39 -2.41 -28.92
C THR A 344 -0.02 -2.02 -28.50
N MET A 345 -0.63 -1.09 -29.23
CA MET A 345 -2.03 -0.76 -29.03
C MET A 345 -2.98 -1.92 -29.33
N GLY A 346 -2.61 -2.84 -30.24
CA GLY A 346 -3.37 -4.06 -30.50
C GLY A 346 -3.30 -5.07 -29.35
N ASP A 347 -2.22 -5.06 -28.56
CA ASP A 347 -2.08 -5.91 -27.37
C ASP A 347 -3.00 -5.45 -26.21
N VAL A 348 -3.22 -4.13 -26.12
CA VAL A 348 -4.06 -3.48 -25.10
C VAL A 348 -5.54 -3.44 -25.54
N CYS A 349 -5.82 -3.02 -26.77
CA CYS A 349 -7.16 -2.97 -27.36
C CYS A 349 -7.46 -4.27 -28.11
N TRP A 350 -7.71 -5.35 -27.37
CA TRP A 350 -7.85 -6.70 -27.91
C TRP A 350 -9.14 -6.92 -28.71
N TYR A 351 -10.27 -6.39 -28.22
CA TYR A 351 -11.56 -6.53 -28.86
C TYR A 351 -11.77 -5.46 -29.95
N GLY A 352 -12.34 -5.89 -31.07
CA GLY A 352 -12.79 -5.09 -32.19
C GLY A 352 -14.32 -4.98 -32.24
N GLU A 353 -14.83 -4.29 -33.25
CA GLU A 353 -16.27 -4.21 -33.52
C GLU A 353 -16.84 -5.61 -33.83
N GLY A 354 -17.93 -5.98 -33.17
CA GLY A 354 -18.58 -7.30 -33.31
C GLY A 354 -17.92 -8.44 -32.53
N ASP A 355 -16.77 -8.22 -31.87
CA ASP A 355 -16.20 -9.23 -31.00
C ASP A 355 -17.05 -9.43 -29.74
N LEU A 356 -17.27 -10.70 -29.39
CA LEU A 356 -18.00 -11.09 -28.19
C LEU A 356 -17.03 -11.46 -27.07
N ASN A 357 -17.30 -10.99 -25.86
CA ASN A 357 -16.58 -11.43 -24.68
C ASN A 357 -16.94 -12.88 -24.31
N LYS A 358 -16.29 -13.41 -23.27
CA LYS A 358 -16.53 -14.78 -22.75
C LYS A 358 -17.98 -15.10 -22.36
N ASN A 359 -18.84 -14.09 -22.21
CA ASN A 359 -20.27 -14.25 -21.90
C ASN A 359 -21.15 -14.09 -23.16
N GLY A 360 -20.56 -14.10 -24.37
CA GLY A 360 -21.28 -13.93 -25.62
C GLY A 360 -21.83 -12.52 -25.85
N LYS A 361 -21.29 -11.50 -25.17
CA LYS A 361 -21.76 -10.12 -25.26
C LYS A 361 -20.69 -9.21 -25.84
N GLU A 362 -21.09 -8.32 -26.73
CA GLU A 362 -20.23 -7.22 -27.16
C GLU A 362 -20.13 -6.17 -26.04
N GLY A 363 -18.90 -5.93 -25.56
CA GLY A 363 -18.64 -4.92 -24.52
C GLY A 363 -18.49 -3.52 -25.08
N ALA A 364 -18.59 -2.49 -24.22
CA ALA A 364 -18.30 -1.11 -24.60
C ALA A 364 -16.79 -0.85 -24.77
N THR A 365 -15.97 -1.52 -23.96
CA THR A 365 -14.51 -1.43 -23.99
C THR A 365 -13.90 -2.38 -25.04
N SER A 366 -12.76 -1.99 -25.58
CA SER A 366 -11.83 -2.81 -26.36
C SER A 366 -10.95 -3.71 -25.50
N TRP A 367 -10.94 -3.53 -24.18
CA TRP A 367 -10.09 -4.29 -23.27
C TRP A 367 -10.70 -5.65 -22.92
N ASP A 368 -9.89 -6.69 -23.01
CA ASP A 368 -10.22 -7.96 -22.38
C ASP A 368 -9.66 -8.04 -20.96
N SER A 369 -9.99 -9.12 -20.24
CA SER A 369 -9.52 -9.26 -18.85
C SER A 369 -8.00 -9.30 -18.74
N PHE A 370 -7.28 -9.75 -19.79
CA PHE A 370 -5.82 -9.74 -19.79
C PHE A 370 -5.25 -8.33 -20.04
N SER A 371 -5.91 -7.49 -20.84
CA SER A 371 -5.55 -6.07 -20.99
C SER A 371 -5.53 -5.35 -19.64
N TYR A 372 -6.53 -5.59 -18.77
CA TYR A 372 -6.50 -5.05 -17.41
C TYR A 372 -5.26 -5.54 -16.63
N CYS A 373 -4.90 -6.82 -16.70
CA CYS A 373 -3.71 -7.37 -16.05
C CYS A 373 -2.41 -6.74 -16.56
N LEU A 374 -2.29 -6.52 -17.87
CA LEU A 374 -1.15 -5.82 -18.48
C LEU A 374 -1.00 -4.39 -17.94
N MET A 375 -2.12 -3.66 -17.85
CA MET A 375 -2.13 -2.29 -17.34
C MET A 375 -1.85 -2.22 -15.83
N MET A 376 -2.27 -3.23 -15.07
CA MET A 376 -1.91 -3.33 -13.65
C MET A 376 -0.39 -3.48 -13.49
N ALA A 377 0.25 -4.36 -14.26
CA ALA A 377 1.70 -4.56 -14.20
C ALA A 377 2.47 -3.28 -14.62
N HIS A 378 1.99 -2.58 -15.66
CA HIS A 378 2.50 -1.28 -16.07
C HIS A 378 2.40 -0.21 -14.96
N ASN A 379 1.25 -0.11 -14.31
CA ASN A 379 1.04 0.86 -13.23
C ASN A 379 1.91 0.53 -12.00
N VAL A 380 2.08 -0.76 -11.65
CA VAL A 380 2.93 -1.19 -10.52
C VAL A 380 4.38 -0.73 -10.74
N TYR A 381 4.94 -0.98 -11.93
CA TYR A 381 6.27 -0.50 -12.29
C TYR A 381 6.39 1.02 -12.07
N ASN A 382 5.45 1.79 -12.63
CA ASN A 382 5.49 3.24 -12.58
C ASN A 382 5.34 3.78 -11.15
N GLN A 383 4.49 3.18 -10.33
CA GLN A 383 4.29 3.61 -8.94
C GLN A 383 5.55 3.39 -8.09
N ILE A 384 6.20 2.23 -8.22
CA ILE A 384 7.47 1.93 -7.53
C ILE A 384 8.53 2.97 -7.92
N LYS A 385 8.71 3.19 -9.22
CA LYS A 385 9.67 4.19 -9.74
C LYS A 385 9.35 5.60 -9.24
N ALA A 386 8.08 5.99 -9.20
CA ALA A 386 7.67 7.32 -8.73
C ALA A 386 8.07 7.55 -7.27
N VAL A 387 7.84 6.55 -6.40
CA VAL A 387 8.24 6.59 -4.99
C VAL A 387 9.76 6.70 -4.83
N GLN A 388 10.52 5.93 -5.61
CA GLN A 388 11.99 5.94 -5.54
C GLN A 388 12.55 7.29 -5.98
N VAL A 389 12.09 7.81 -7.13
CA VAL A 389 12.54 9.10 -7.65
C VAL A 389 12.14 10.25 -6.74
N ALA A 390 10.95 10.19 -6.12
CA ALA A 390 10.55 11.18 -5.12
C ALA A 390 11.53 11.27 -3.95
N ASN A 391 11.97 10.13 -3.41
CA ASN A 391 12.96 10.09 -2.34
C ASN A 391 14.37 10.51 -2.81
N ASP A 392 14.79 10.14 -4.01
CA ASP A 392 16.06 10.59 -4.57
C ASP A 392 16.10 12.12 -4.75
N LEU A 393 15.03 12.71 -5.28
CA LEU A 393 14.91 14.16 -5.39
C LEU A 393 14.89 14.84 -4.02
N ASN A 394 14.18 14.26 -3.06
CA ASN A 394 14.19 14.74 -1.68
C ASN A 394 15.62 14.74 -1.09
N ASP A 395 16.37 13.66 -1.26
CA ASP A 395 17.76 13.57 -0.80
C ASP A 395 18.65 14.63 -1.44
N ILE A 396 18.54 14.84 -2.76
CA ILE A 396 19.32 15.85 -3.49
C ILE A 396 19.01 17.25 -2.97
N GLU A 397 17.73 17.58 -2.81
CA GLU A 397 17.30 18.92 -2.44
C GLU A 397 17.51 19.20 -0.93
N ALA A 398 17.46 18.18 -0.08
CA ALA A 398 17.76 18.29 1.36
C ALA A 398 19.25 18.59 1.66
N ILE A 399 20.16 18.31 0.72
CA ILE A 399 21.56 18.77 0.81
C ILE A 399 21.63 20.29 0.67
N LYS A 400 20.84 20.85 -0.26
CA LYS A 400 20.85 22.28 -0.60
C LYS A 400 20.05 23.11 0.39
N TYR A 401 18.92 22.58 0.85
CA TYR A 401 17.94 23.33 1.62
C TYR A 401 17.59 22.65 2.93
N LYS A 402 17.82 23.37 4.03
CA LYS A 402 17.55 22.91 5.41
C LYS A 402 16.75 23.99 6.16
N PRO A 403 15.48 24.18 5.80
CA PRO A 403 14.68 25.26 6.34
C PRO A 403 14.32 24.93 7.79
N GLN A 404 14.24 25.94 8.65
CA GLN A 404 13.85 25.72 10.05
C GLN A 404 12.33 25.75 10.16
N VAL A 405 11.71 24.72 10.75
CA VAL A 405 10.25 24.62 10.89
C VAL A 405 9.59 25.84 11.54
N GLY A 406 10.29 26.53 12.45
CA GLY A 406 9.80 27.79 13.04
C GLY A 406 9.63 28.95 12.04
N HIS A 407 10.24 28.87 10.85
CA HIS A 407 10.04 29.83 9.77
C HIS A 407 8.95 29.41 8.78
N TRP A 408 8.34 28.23 8.96
CA TRP A 408 7.24 27.82 8.11
C TRP A 408 6.05 28.76 8.33
N ARG A 409 5.42 29.16 7.23
CA ARG A 409 4.16 29.88 7.23
C ARG A 409 3.25 29.27 6.18
N LYS A 410 1.94 29.32 6.45
CA LYS A 410 0.93 28.95 5.47
C LYS A 410 0.95 29.96 4.32
N THR A 411 1.15 29.45 3.10
CA THR A 411 1.09 30.24 1.88
C THR A 411 -0.21 29.94 1.12
N LYS A 412 -0.64 30.85 0.25
CA LYS A 412 -1.69 30.56 -0.73
C LYS A 412 -1.09 29.68 -1.83
N GLY A 413 -1.90 28.85 -2.51
CA GLY A 413 -1.38 27.97 -3.57
C GLY A 413 -0.72 28.70 -4.76
N SER A 414 -0.99 30.00 -4.95
CA SER A 414 -0.33 30.84 -5.95
C SER A 414 0.93 31.56 -5.44
N ASP A 415 1.20 31.52 -4.13
CA ASP A 415 2.35 32.17 -3.50
C ASP A 415 3.52 31.17 -3.44
N THR A 416 4.44 31.31 -4.38
CA THR A 416 5.66 30.50 -4.48
C THR A 416 6.88 31.17 -3.84
N THR A 417 6.72 32.28 -3.12
CA THR A 417 7.85 33.04 -2.54
C THR A 417 8.64 32.24 -1.50
N ASP A 418 8.04 31.18 -0.98
CA ASP A 418 8.58 30.30 0.06
C ASP A 418 8.90 28.89 -0.49
N GLU A 419 8.76 28.71 -1.80
CA GLU A 419 9.21 27.52 -2.52
C GLU A 419 10.65 27.71 -2.96
N MET A 420 11.55 26.96 -2.34
CA MET A 420 12.99 27.10 -2.56
C MET A 420 13.57 26.07 -3.54
N SER A 421 12.90 24.93 -3.70
CA SER A 421 13.30 23.88 -4.64
C SER A 421 12.47 23.96 -5.92
N ASN A 422 13.08 23.62 -7.06
CA ASN A 422 12.36 23.48 -8.33
C ASN A 422 11.68 22.11 -8.49
N PHE A 423 11.98 21.16 -7.60
CA PHE A 423 11.59 19.76 -7.77
C PHE A 423 10.75 19.23 -6.61
N VAL A 424 11.10 19.61 -5.38
CA VAL A 424 10.54 19.05 -4.15
C VAL A 424 9.69 20.11 -3.45
N PRO A 425 8.43 19.83 -3.11
CA PRO A 425 7.60 20.74 -2.33
C PRO A 425 8.30 21.17 -1.02
N ARG A 426 8.24 22.46 -0.68
CA ARG A 426 8.84 22.98 0.56
C ARG A 426 8.45 22.19 1.80
N ASN A 427 7.21 21.71 1.87
CA ASN A 427 6.69 20.98 3.03
C ASN A 427 7.47 19.67 3.30
N ILE A 428 7.99 19.01 2.26
CA ILE A 428 8.90 17.86 2.44
C ILE A 428 10.21 18.30 3.10
N LEU A 429 10.78 19.41 2.66
CA LEU A 429 12.07 19.92 3.16
C LEU A 429 11.95 20.46 4.60
N TYR A 430 10.83 21.10 4.95
CA TYR A 430 10.50 21.45 6.34
C TYR A 430 10.26 20.23 7.22
N PHE A 431 9.61 19.19 6.68
CA PHE A 431 9.40 17.96 7.45
C PHE A 431 10.74 17.26 7.74
N ASN A 432 11.67 17.27 6.78
CA ASN A 432 12.99 16.68 6.97
C ASN A 432 13.70 17.23 8.21
N THR A 433 13.73 18.56 8.35
CA THR A 433 14.37 19.23 9.50
C THR A 433 13.55 19.10 10.77
N LEU A 434 12.21 19.14 10.68
CA LEU A 434 11.34 18.89 11.84
C LEU A 434 11.59 17.49 12.43
N ALA A 435 11.60 16.45 11.61
CA ALA A 435 11.82 15.09 12.08
C ALA A 435 13.18 14.95 12.77
N GLU A 436 14.25 15.50 12.21
CA GLU A 436 15.56 15.52 12.89
C GLU A 436 15.47 16.20 14.27
N GLN A 437 14.89 17.40 14.34
CA GLN A 437 14.73 18.14 15.60
C GLN A 437 13.91 17.36 16.64
N VAL A 438 12.83 16.70 16.23
CA VAL A 438 11.98 15.89 17.11
C VAL A 438 12.77 14.76 17.74
N PHE A 439 13.58 14.03 16.97
CA PHE A 439 14.31 12.88 17.50
C PHE A 439 15.59 13.23 18.26
N THR A 440 16.15 14.43 18.07
CA THR A 440 17.35 14.89 18.80
C THR A 440 17.07 15.81 19.99
N SER A 441 15.84 16.34 20.13
CA SER A 441 15.49 17.26 21.22
C SER A 441 15.27 16.53 22.55
N GLU A 442 15.68 17.18 23.65
CA GLU A 442 15.31 16.78 25.01
C GLU A 442 13.82 17.06 25.32
N LYS A 443 13.19 17.95 24.54
CA LYS A 443 11.77 18.31 24.64
C LYS A 443 11.06 18.08 23.31
N PRO A 444 10.90 16.82 22.87
CA PRO A 444 10.35 16.49 21.56
C PRO A 444 8.89 16.93 21.40
N PHE A 445 8.08 16.84 22.45
CA PHE A 445 6.68 17.29 22.42
C PHE A 445 6.57 18.79 22.16
N ASP A 446 7.40 19.62 22.81
CA ASP A 446 7.43 21.07 22.55
C ASP A 446 7.76 21.36 21.08
N VAL A 447 8.69 20.60 20.47
CA VAL A 447 9.03 20.75 19.05
C VAL A 447 7.82 20.44 18.16
N ILE A 448 7.12 19.34 18.44
CA ILE A 448 5.93 18.94 17.70
C ILE A 448 4.80 19.97 17.86
N ASP A 449 4.52 20.40 19.10
CA ASP A 449 3.44 21.33 19.41
C ASP A 449 3.69 22.72 18.80
N ASN A 450 4.94 23.18 18.78
CA ASN A 450 5.31 24.42 18.09
C ASN A 450 5.15 24.32 16.56
N ALA A 451 5.23 23.12 15.99
CA ALA A 451 5.05 22.86 14.56
C ALA A 451 3.60 22.50 14.18
N LYS A 452 2.64 22.58 15.11
CA LYS A 452 1.26 22.09 14.92
C LYS A 452 0.56 22.66 13.69
N SER A 453 0.72 23.95 13.41
CA SER A 453 0.13 24.59 12.22
C SER A 453 0.67 24.02 10.91
N PHE A 454 1.96 23.69 10.87
CA PHE A 454 2.59 23.04 9.73
C PHE A 454 2.11 21.58 9.58
N LEU A 455 2.13 20.82 10.68
CA LEU A 455 1.69 19.43 10.69
C LEU A 455 0.23 19.26 10.27
N ALA A 456 -0.64 20.19 10.68
CA ALA A 456 -2.03 20.24 10.23
C ALA A 456 -2.19 20.49 8.72
N ASP A 457 -1.24 21.19 8.09
CA ASP A 457 -1.27 21.53 6.65
C ASP A 457 -0.86 20.35 5.76
N ILE A 458 -0.07 19.41 6.29
CA ILE A 458 0.44 18.23 5.57
C ILE A 458 -0.33 16.93 5.85
N ARG A 459 -1.49 17.03 6.53
CA ARG A 459 -2.34 15.88 6.83
C ARG A 459 -2.70 15.10 5.58
N GLY A 460 -2.73 13.77 5.72
CA GLY A 460 -2.99 12.88 4.60
C GLY A 460 -4.43 13.01 4.10
N THR A 461 -4.68 12.65 2.84
CA THR A 461 -6.02 12.70 2.24
C THR A 461 -7.06 11.87 3.00
N ARG A 462 -6.63 10.81 3.70
CA ARG A 462 -7.49 9.98 4.55
C ARG A 462 -7.93 10.66 5.85
N TRP A 463 -7.22 11.69 6.30
CA TRP A 463 -7.54 12.39 7.56
C TRP A 463 -8.96 12.94 7.55
N ALA A 464 -9.33 13.62 6.47
CA ALA A 464 -10.67 14.18 6.25
C ALA A 464 -11.78 13.12 6.34
N ARG A 465 -11.54 11.95 5.74
CA ARG A 465 -12.47 10.81 5.80
C ARG A 465 -12.55 10.23 7.22
N HIS A 466 -11.41 10.15 7.90
CA HIS A 466 -11.30 9.56 9.24
C HIS A 466 -11.96 10.42 10.32
N THR A 467 -11.88 11.75 10.21
CA THR A 467 -12.40 12.69 11.21
C THR A 467 -13.75 13.31 10.84
N GLY A 468 -14.39 12.87 9.75
CA GLY A 468 -15.65 13.44 9.25
C GLY A 468 -15.53 14.87 8.69
N GLY A 469 -14.31 15.37 8.51
CA GLY A 469 -14.04 16.69 7.94
C GLY A 469 -14.21 16.73 6.42
N GLY A 470 -15.09 17.58 5.92
CA GLY A 470 -15.34 17.71 4.48
C GLY A 470 -14.19 18.36 3.67
N LYS A 471 -13.96 17.77 2.48
CA LYS A 471 -13.23 18.23 1.28
C LYS A 471 -11.72 17.94 1.18
N GLY A 472 -11.41 16.97 0.31
CA GLY A 472 -10.32 17.06 -0.67
C GLY A 472 -10.83 16.58 -2.03
N LYS A 473 -10.90 17.47 -3.04
CA LYS A 473 -11.22 17.12 -4.43
C LYS A 473 -10.01 16.46 -5.11
N ASN A 474 -9.57 15.31 -4.62
CA ASN A 474 -8.63 14.47 -5.34
C ASN A 474 -9.38 13.24 -5.85
N ASN A 475 -9.32 12.99 -7.16
CA ASN A 475 -9.93 11.83 -7.83
C ASN A 475 -9.43 10.47 -7.30
N PHE A 476 -8.46 10.44 -6.38
CA PHE A 476 -7.96 9.22 -5.75
C PHE A 476 -8.92 8.62 -4.72
N SER A 477 -9.63 9.45 -3.95
CA SER A 477 -10.49 8.97 -2.85
C SER A 477 -11.71 8.20 -3.37
N SER A 478 -12.24 8.59 -4.53
CA SER A 478 -13.39 7.92 -5.17
C SER A 478 -13.05 6.56 -5.80
N LEU A 479 -11.76 6.20 -5.92
CA LEU A 479 -11.34 4.89 -6.46
C LEU A 479 -11.43 3.76 -5.41
N PHE A 480 -11.70 4.10 -4.14
CA PHE A 480 -11.81 3.17 -3.01
C PHE A 480 -13.24 3.14 -2.40
N GLU A 481 -14.19 3.79 -3.07
CA GLU A 481 -15.64 3.59 -2.89
C GLU A 481 -16.06 2.40 -3.75
#